data_AF-A0A2G6PGK8-F1
#
_entry.id   AF-A0A2G6PGK8-F1
#
_cell.length_a   1.000
_cell.length_b   1.000
_cell.length_c   1.000
_cell.angle_alpha   90.00
_cell.angle_beta   90.00
_cell.angle_gamma   90.00
#
_symmetry.space_group_name_H-M   'P 1'
#
loop_
_entity.id
_entity.type
_entity.pdbx_description
1 polymer ?
#
loop_
_entity_poly.entity_id
_entity_poly.type
_entity_poly.pdbx_seq_one_letter_code
_entity_poly.pdbx_strand_id
1 'polypeptide(L)'
;MAKLAHIPGIFATLWTPEIAPTTAVTLGTADYGFVGLPKNMIHFTTAKGAMGIRASGVINPSPWSMRGIFGPGVYMAKIGRPWNGFMPEHAVIPILLKTPQGTVRVLPRLVYVKWGFRPVPIR
;
A
#
# COMPACT_ATOMS: atom_id res chain seq x y z
N MET A 1 -8.02 16.15 23.14
CA MET A 1 -8.57 16.60 21.83
C MET A 1 -7.42 16.72 20.84
N ALA A 2 -7.32 15.79 19.89
CA ALA A 2 -6.22 15.71 18.92
C ALA A 2 -6.42 16.71 17.77
N LYS A 3 -5.78 17.88 17.86
CA LYS A 3 -5.82 18.93 16.81
C LYS A 3 -4.94 18.62 15.58
N LEU A 4 -4.24 17.49 15.54
CA LEU A 4 -3.35 17.13 14.44
C LEU A 4 -4.01 16.24 13.38
N ALA A 5 -5.21 15.70 13.62
CA ALA A 5 -5.88 14.76 12.70
C ALA A 5 -6.45 15.40 11.42
N HIS A 6 -6.40 16.73 11.28
CA HIS A 6 -7.10 17.46 10.20
C HIS A 6 -6.21 18.18 9.18
N ILE A 7 -4.89 17.94 9.17
CA ILE A 7 -3.99 18.60 8.22
C ILE A 7 -3.36 17.55 7.30
N PRO A 8 -3.93 17.31 6.10
CA PRO A 8 -3.45 16.30 5.15
C PRO A 8 -2.00 16.50 4.68
N GLY A 9 -1.43 17.70 4.86
CA GLY A 9 -0.10 18.08 4.38
C GLY A 9 1.05 17.88 5.38
N ILE A 10 0.82 18.00 6.69
CA ILE A 10 1.91 17.96 7.70
C ILE A 10 2.44 16.54 7.90
N PHE A 11 1.61 15.51 7.69
CA PHE A 11 2.04 14.13 7.79
C PHE A 11 3.05 13.74 6.71
N ALA A 12 2.96 14.29 5.49
CA ALA A 12 3.92 14.00 4.43
C ALA A 12 5.33 14.55 4.72
N THR A 13 5.43 15.65 5.48
CA THR A 13 6.70 16.35 5.76
C THR A 13 7.55 15.75 6.89
N LEU A 14 7.02 14.80 7.67
CA LEU A 14 7.73 14.10 8.76
C LEU A 14 8.01 12.62 8.43
N TRP A 15 7.92 12.24 7.15
CA TRP A 15 7.97 10.84 6.72
C TRP A 15 9.41 10.31 6.59
N THR A 16 10.14 10.26 7.70
CA THR A 16 11.46 9.59 7.76
C THR A 16 11.30 8.09 8.04
N PRO A 17 12.28 7.23 7.68
CA PRO A 17 12.23 5.79 7.95
C PRO A 17 11.95 5.42 9.41
N GLU A 18 12.29 6.29 10.35
CA GLU A 18 12.09 6.13 11.79
C GLU A 18 10.67 6.50 12.24
N ILE A 19 10.05 7.47 11.56
CA ILE A 19 8.73 8.03 11.92
C ILE A 19 7.60 7.31 11.17
N ALA A 20 7.87 6.79 9.97
CA ALA A 20 6.91 6.10 9.13
C ALA A 20 6.25 4.89 9.81
N PRO A 21 6.97 3.99 10.51
CA PRO A 21 6.35 2.83 11.15
C PRO A 21 5.43 3.24 12.31
N THR A 22 5.87 4.18 13.14
CA THR A 22 5.11 4.67 14.30
C THR A 22 3.84 5.39 13.85
N THR A 23 3.95 6.23 12.81
CA THR A 23 2.81 6.96 12.24
C THR A 23 1.79 6.01 11.63
N ALA A 24 2.24 5.00 10.89
CA ALA A 24 1.41 3.95 10.33
C ALA A 24 0.68 3.14 11.42
N VAL A 25 1.36 2.82 12.52
CA VAL A 25 0.75 2.16 13.69
C VAL A 25 -0.28 3.07 14.35
N THR A 26 0.05 4.35 14.61
CA THR A 26 -0.87 5.30 15.26
C THR A 26 -2.14 5.53 14.44
N LEU A 27 -2.02 5.72 13.11
CA LEU A 27 -3.16 5.88 12.21
C LEU A 27 -3.97 4.58 12.05
N GLY A 28 -3.30 3.43 12.13
CA GLY A 28 -3.96 2.12 12.23
C GLY A 28 -4.76 1.98 13.52
N THR A 29 -4.18 2.29 14.67
CA THR A 29 -4.85 2.19 15.98
C THR A 29 -6.00 3.18 16.17
N ALA A 30 -6.03 4.26 15.39
CA ALA A 30 -7.11 5.25 15.39
C ALA A 30 -8.26 4.91 14.41
N ASP A 31 -8.28 3.70 13.84
CA ASP A 31 -9.23 3.19 12.82
C ASP A 31 -9.29 3.97 11.49
N TYR A 32 -8.67 5.14 11.40
CA TYR A 32 -8.57 5.94 10.16
C TYR A 32 -7.92 5.17 9.01
N GLY A 33 -6.98 4.27 9.31
CA GLY A 33 -6.34 3.37 8.34
C GLY A 33 -7.27 2.30 7.76
N PHE A 34 -8.38 1.98 8.43
CA PHE A 34 -9.27 0.85 8.14
C PHE A 34 -10.68 1.27 7.70
N VAL A 35 -11.14 2.47 8.08
CA VAL A 35 -12.50 2.96 7.77
C VAL A 35 -12.66 3.29 6.28
N GLY A 36 -13.68 2.73 5.64
CA GLY A 36 -14.08 3.07 4.26
C GLY A 36 -13.07 2.63 3.21
N LEU A 37 -12.36 1.53 3.43
CA LEU A 37 -11.51 0.93 2.40
C LEU A 37 -12.35 0.52 1.17
N PRO A 38 -11.84 0.73 -0.06
CA PRO A 38 -12.46 0.19 -1.27
C PRO A 38 -12.72 -1.32 -1.15
N LYS A 39 -13.76 -1.84 -1.82
CA LYS A 39 -13.97 -3.29 -1.90
C LYS A 39 -12.92 -3.99 -2.76
N ASN A 40 -12.48 -3.30 -3.81
CA ASN A 40 -11.42 -3.76 -4.72
C ASN A 40 -10.32 -2.70 -4.78
N MET A 41 -9.09 -3.16 -4.97
CA MET A 41 -7.92 -2.33 -5.19
C MET A 41 -7.14 -2.83 -6.39
N ILE A 42 -6.16 -2.03 -6.82
CA ILE A 42 -5.31 -2.31 -7.96
C ILE A 42 -3.87 -2.46 -7.46
N HIS A 43 -3.27 -3.62 -7.69
CA HIS A 43 -1.83 -3.80 -7.57
C HIS A 43 -1.18 -3.57 -8.93
N PHE A 44 -0.18 -2.70 -9.00
CA PHE A 44 0.57 -2.46 -10.24
C PHE A 44 1.84 -3.28 -10.27
N THR A 45 2.11 -3.91 -11.40
CA THR A 45 3.25 -4.81 -11.58
C THR A 45 3.82 -4.73 -13.00
N THR A 46 4.90 -5.46 -13.25
CA THR A 46 5.57 -5.55 -14.56
C THR A 46 4.94 -6.67 -15.40
N ALA A 47 5.24 -6.74 -16.70
CA ALA A 47 4.83 -7.88 -17.55
C ALA A 47 5.22 -9.24 -16.96
N LYS A 48 6.47 -9.36 -16.50
CA LYS A 48 6.97 -10.55 -15.82
C LYS A 48 6.20 -10.84 -14.52
N GLY A 49 5.94 -9.81 -13.72
CA GLY A 49 5.18 -9.93 -12.48
C GLY A 49 3.75 -10.39 -12.71
N ALA A 50 3.06 -9.83 -13.70
CA ALA A 50 1.70 -10.23 -14.08
C ALA A 50 1.64 -11.70 -14.51
N MET A 51 2.61 -12.18 -15.30
CA MET A 51 2.70 -13.60 -15.67
C MET A 51 2.93 -14.48 -14.43
N GLY A 52 3.83 -14.09 -13.53
CA GLY A 52 4.10 -14.84 -12.29
C GLY A 52 2.88 -14.90 -11.38
N ILE A 53 2.15 -13.80 -11.25
CA ILE A 53 0.89 -13.73 -10.49
C ILE A 53 -0.18 -14.61 -11.15
N ARG A 54 -0.32 -14.57 -12.48
CA ARG A 54 -1.26 -15.43 -13.21
C ARG A 54 -0.97 -16.92 -13.01
N ALA A 55 0.30 -17.30 -12.98
CA ALA A 55 0.70 -18.69 -12.78
C ALA A 55 0.52 -19.16 -11.32
N SER A 56 0.85 -18.31 -10.34
CA SER A 56 0.85 -18.67 -8.93
C SER A 56 -0.46 -18.38 -8.19
N GLY A 57 -1.30 -17.50 -8.71
CA GLY A 57 -2.53 -17.06 -8.05
C GLY A 57 -2.31 -16.16 -6.83
N VAL A 58 -1.08 -15.66 -6.62
CA VAL A 58 -0.74 -14.82 -5.46
C VAL A 58 0.15 -13.64 -5.86
N ILE A 59 0.08 -12.58 -5.06
CA ILE A 59 0.97 -11.42 -5.10
C ILE A 59 1.95 -11.54 -3.94
N ASN A 60 3.23 -11.67 -4.26
CA ASN A 60 4.26 -11.71 -3.24
C ASN A 60 4.52 -10.31 -2.68
N PRO A 61 4.76 -10.20 -1.37
CA PRO A 61 5.06 -8.91 -0.76
C PRO A 61 6.39 -8.37 -1.25
N SER A 62 6.45 -7.05 -1.43
CA SER A 62 7.71 -6.35 -1.68
C SER A 62 8.57 -6.37 -0.42
N PRO A 63 9.88 -6.60 -0.52
CA PRO A 63 10.80 -6.53 0.62
C PRO A 63 11.02 -5.09 1.09
N TRP A 64 11.65 -4.92 2.25
CA TRP A 64 12.17 -3.63 2.72
C TRP A 64 13.10 -3.03 1.65
N SER A 65 12.68 -1.93 1.04
CA SER A 65 13.44 -1.22 0.01
C SER A 65 12.82 0.17 -0.23
N MET A 66 13.44 1.01 -1.05
CA MET A 66 12.84 2.25 -1.57
C MET A 66 11.47 2.05 -2.27
N ARG A 67 11.07 0.81 -2.54
CA ARG A 67 9.78 0.41 -3.15
C ARG A 67 8.78 -0.16 -2.13
N GLY A 68 9.19 -0.17 -0.86
CA GLY A 68 8.43 -0.54 0.32
C GLY A 68 8.77 0.42 1.44
N ILE A 69 8.69 1.72 1.16
CA ILE A 69 9.06 2.80 2.10
C ILE A 69 8.23 2.77 3.39
N PHE A 70 7.12 2.05 3.38
CA PHE A 70 6.27 1.82 4.55
C PHE A 70 6.48 0.42 5.15
N GLY A 71 7.54 -0.29 4.76
CA GLY A 71 7.84 -1.65 5.18
C GLY A 71 7.45 -2.75 4.16
N PRO A 72 7.62 -4.02 4.53
CA PRO A 72 7.39 -5.15 3.65
C PRO A 72 5.90 -5.44 3.55
N GLY A 73 5.42 -5.64 2.31
CA GLY A 73 3.99 -5.87 2.09
C GLY A 73 3.57 -5.79 0.63
N VAL A 74 2.28 -6.00 0.41
CA VAL A 74 1.65 -5.85 -0.91
C VAL A 74 1.04 -4.45 -1.00
N TYR A 75 1.55 -3.67 -1.94
CA TYR A 75 1.13 -2.30 -2.19
C TYR A 75 0.05 -2.23 -3.26
N MET A 76 -0.95 -1.39 -3.00
CA MET A 76 -2.16 -1.28 -3.80
C MET A 76 -2.62 0.18 -3.89
N ALA A 77 -3.44 0.49 -4.89
CA ALA A 77 -4.04 1.79 -5.11
C ALA A 77 -5.55 1.67 -5.32
N LYS A 78 -6.30 2.75 -5.07
CA LYS A 78 -7.73 2.82 -5.41
C LYS A 78 -7.92 3.32 -6.85
N ILE A 79 -7.21 4.38 -7.20
CA ILE A 79 -7.32 5.05 -8.50
C ILE A 79 -5.93 5.41 -9.00
N GLY A 80 -5.72 5.21 -10.31
CA GLY A 80 -4.46 5.54 -10.97
C GLY A 80 -3.27 4.74 -10.45
N ARG A 81 -2.12 4.98 -11.08
CA ARG A 81 -0.84 4.44 -10.65
C ARG A 81 -0.20 5.43 -9.66
N PRO A 82 0.35 5.00 -8.53
CA PRO A 82 1.19 5.85 -7.67
C PRO A 82 2.51 6.17 -8.38
N TRP A 83 2.69 7.42 -8.84
CA TRP A 83 3.93 7.89 -9.44
C TRP A 83 4.82 8.51 -8.34
N ASN A 84 6.09 8.82 -8.64
CA ASN A 84 7.06 9.46 -7.73
C ASN A 84 7.65 8.54 -6.65
N GLY A 85 8.41 7.50 -7.06
CA GLY A 85 9.27 6.73 -6.16
C GLY A 85 8.59 5.59 -5.38
N PHE A 86 7.26 5.53 -5.35
CA PHE A 86 6.54 4.44 -4.67
C PHE A 86 6.62 3.08 -5.38
N MET A 87 6.94 3.05 -6.68
CA MET A 87 7.04 1.82 -7.45
C MET A 87 7.99 1.96 -8.65
N PRO A 88 8.49 0.84 -9.22
CA PRO A 88 9.27 0.88 -10.45
C PRO A 88 8.49 1.55 -11.59
N GLU A 89 9.17 2.37 -12.39
CA GLU A 89 8.55 3.09 -13.52
C GLU A 89 7.87 2.18 -14.55
N HIS A 90 8.37 0.94 -14.70
CA HIS A 90 7.83 -0.06 -15.62
C HIS A 90 6.76 -0.98 -14.99
N ALA A 91 6.37 -0.76 -13.72
CA ALA A 91 5.24 -1.44 -13.11
C ALA A 91 3.92 -0.77 -13.56
N VAL A 92 3.54 -0.99 -14.83
CA VAL A 92 2.38 -0.35 -15.47
C VAL A 92 1.14 -1.24 -15.54
N ILE A 93 1.28 -2.55 -15.28
CA ILE A 93 0.19 -3.51 -15.49
C ILE A 93 -0.69 -3.56 -14.25
N PRO A 94 -1.99 -3.22 -14.36
CA PRO A 94 -2.91 -3.27 -13.25
C PRO A 94 -3.42 -4.71 -13.03
N ILE A 95 -3.38 -5.15 -11.78
CA ILE A 95 -4.02 -6.38 -11.29
C ILE A 95 -5.09 -5.97 -10.30
N LEU A 96 -6.36 -6.16 -10.67
CA LEU A 96 -7.49 -5.91 -9.77
C LEU A 96 -7.61 -7.07 -8.77
N LEU A 97 -7.76 -6.76 -7.49
CA LEU A 97 -7.97 -7.74 -6.43
C LEU A 97 -9.00 -7.22 -5.41
N LYS A 98 -9.68 -8.14 -4.74
CA LYS A 98 -10.45 -7.80 -3.53
C LYS A 98 -9.49 -7.26 -2.48
N THR A 99 -9.93 -6.25 -1.73
CA THR A 99 -9.12 -5.67 -0.66
C THR A 99 -8.78 -6.72 0.39
N PRO A 100 -7.51 -7.08 0.57
CA PRO A 100 -7.11 -8.09 1.55
C PRO A 100 -7.48 -7.66 2.97
N GLN A 101 -7.87 -8.61 3.81
CA GLN A 101 -8.11 -8.33 5.23
C GLN A 101 -6.83 -7.81 5.90
N GLY A 102 -6.94 -6.77 6.72
CA GLY A 102 -5.79 -6.13 7.36
C GLY A 102 -5.00 -5.21 6.42
N THR A 103 -5.59 -4.80 5.30
CA THR A 103 -5.07 -3.69 4.49
C THR A 103 -5.21 -2.38 5.23
N VAL A 104 -4.22 -1.50 5.10
CA VAL A 104 -4.17 -0.19 5.73
C VAL A 104 -4.03 0.89 4.66
N ARG A 105 -4.76 1.99 4.84
CA ARG A 105 -4.61 3.22 4.05
C ARG A 105 -3.40 4.00 4.55
N VAL A 106 -2.44 4.23 3.66
CA VAL A 106 -1.25 5.01 3.96
C VAL A 106 -1.38 6.42 3.38
N LEU A 107 -1.68 6.51 2.08
CA LEU A 107 -2.01 7.75 1.40
C LEU A 107 -3.42 7.62 0.81
N PRO A 108 -4.39 8.46 1.22
CA PRO A 108 -5.76 8.36 0.74
C PRO A 108 -5.84 8.30 -0.79
N ARG A 109 -6.57 7.30 -1.30
CA ARG A 109 -6.80 7.02 -2.73
C ARG A 109 -5.57 6.57 -3.52
N LEU A 110 -4.37 6.82 -3.02
CA LEU A 110 -3.12 6.62 -3.73
C LEU A 110 -2.37 5.36 -3.27
N VAL A 111 -2.13 5.19 -1.96
CA VAL A 111 -1.32 4.08 -1.44
C VAL A 111 -2.00 3.37 -0.29
N TYR A 112 -2.19 2.08 -0.47
CA TYR A 112 -2.69 1.11 0.49
C TYR A 112 -1.70 -0.03 0.60
N VAL A 113 -1.59 -0.65 1.77
CA VAL A 113 -0.64 -1.72 1.99
C VAL A 113 -1.25 -2.82 2.84
N LYS A 114 -1.00 -4.06 2.44
CA LYS A 114 -1.12 -5.22 3.33
C LYS A 114 0.27 -5.59 3.81
N TRP A 115 0.61 -5.21 5.04
CA TRP A 115 1.92 -5.55 5.61
C TRP A 115 2.08 -7.04 5.88
N GLY A 116 3.34 -7.47 5.81
CA GLY A 116 3.80 -8.80 6.15
C GLY A 116 4.53 -9.49 5.00
N PHE A 117 5.08 -10.65 5.31
CA PHE A 117 5.85 -11.48 4.37
C PHE A 117 5.03 -12.59 3.72
N ARG A 118 3.72 -12.63 4.02
CA ARG A 118 2.81 -13.63 3.44
C ARG A 118 2.28 -13.16 2.08
N PRO A 119 2.28 -14.02 1.06
CA PRO A 119 1.63 -13.71 -0.21
C PRO A 119 0.14 -13.42 -0.05
N VAL A 120 -0.37 -12.53 -0.89
CA VAL A 120 -1.80 -12.17 -0.95
C VAL A 120 -2.45 -12.90 -2.13
N PRO A 121 -3.50 -13.71 -1.90
CA PRO A 121 -4.24 -14.34 -2.99
C PRO A 121 -5.04 -13.29 -3.79
N ILE A 122 -5.18 -13.52 -5.10
CA ILE A 122 -5.95 -12.64 -6.01
C ILE A 122 -7.43 -13.05 -6.16
N ARG A 123 -7.88 -14.11 -5.48
CA ARG A 123 -9.26 -14.66 -5.57
C ARG A 123 -10.15 -14.19 -4.42
#